data_AF-A0A3D3H109-F1
#
_entry.id   AF-A0A3D3H109-F1
#
_cell.length_a   1.000
_cell.length_b   1.000
_cell.length_c   1.000
_cell.angle_alpha   90.00
_cell.angle_beta   90.00
_cell.angle_gamma   90.00
#
_symmetry.space_group_name_H-M   'P 1'
#
loop_
_entity.id
_entity.type
_entity.pdbx_description
1 polymer ?
#
loop_
_entity_poly.entity_id
_entity_poly.type
_entity_poly.pdbx_seq_one_letter_code
_entity_poly.pdbx_strand_id
1 'polypeptide(L)' 'MIENIEDSIKLIAALKEKSIDCAIDDFGTGYSSLNYLKRIPASVLKIDRSFVTNIDQSSESAAITSMIISLGIRYI' A
#
# COMPACT_ATOMS: atom_id res chain seq x y z
N MET A 1 -2.39 2.23 -15.54
CA MET A 1 -3.72 2.09 -14.91
C MET A 1 -3.90 0.60 -14.62
N ILE A 2 -4.29 0.19 -13.40
CA ILE A 2 -4.67 -1.22 -13.18
C ILE A 2 -6.05 -1.38 -13.84
N GLU A 3 -6.07 -1.85 -15.09
CA GLU A 3 -7.30 -1.95 -15.88
C GLU A 3 -8.21 -3.09 -15.41
N ASN A 4 -7.69 -4.01 -14.59
CA ASN A 4 -8.50 -5.06 -13.94
C ASN A 4 -7.93 -5.46 -12.57
N ILE A 5 -8.42 -4.76 -11.54
CA ILE A 5 -7.96 -4.97 -10.15
C ILE A 5 -8.41 -6.33 -9.59
N GLU A 6 -9.55 -6.86 -10.03
CA GLU A 6 -10.05 -8.17 -9.59
C GLU A 6 -9.12 -9.29 -10.03
N ASP A 7 -8.65 -9.24 -11.27
CA ASP A 7 -7.71 -10.24 -11.79
C ASP A 7 -6.33 -10.12 -11.12
N SER A 8 -5.91 -8.90 -10.79
CA SER A 8 -4.69 -8.66 -10.00
C SER A 8 -4.81 -9.25 -8.60
N ILE A 9 -5.96 -9.07 -7.93
CA ILE A 9 -6.23 -9.65 -6.60
C ILE A 9 -6.16 -11.18 -6.66
N LYS A 10 -6.81 -11.80 -7.65
CA LYS A 10 -6.77 -13.27 -7.84
C LYS A 10 -5.35 -13.77 -8.06
N LEU A 11 -4.57 -13.08 -8.89
CA LEU A 11 -3.18 -13.44 -9.16
C LEU A 11 -2.32 -13.34 -7.90
N ILE A 12 -2.42 -12.25 -7.15
CA ILE A 12 -1.66 -12.05 -5.91
C ILE A 12 -2.07 -13.10 -4.87
N ALA A 13 -3.36 -13.44 -4.77
CA ALA A 13 -3.82 -14.52 -3.90
C ALA A 13 -3.18 -15.88 -4.26
N ALA A 14 -3.15 -16.22 -5.55
CA ALA A 14 -2.52 -17.45 -6.02
C ALA A 14 -0.99 -17.49 -5.79
N LEU A 15 -0.33 -16.33 -5.82
CA LEU A 15 1.09 -16.20 -5.45
C LEU A 15 1.29 -16.42 -3.94
N LYS A 16 0.42 -15.85 -3.10
CA LYS A 16 0.46 -16.03 -1.65
C LYS A 16 0.23 -17.48 -1.22
N GLU A 17 -0.67 -18.20 -1.90
CA GLU A 17 -0.86 -19.65 -1.71
C GLU A 17 0.41 -20.46 -2.01
N LYS A 18 1.31 -19.93 -2.83
CA LYS A 18 2.63 -20.51 -3.13
C LYS A 18 3.74 -19.99 -2.22
N SER A 19 3.38 -19.30 -1.12
CA SER A 19 4.32 -18.68 -0.18
C SER A 19 5.22 -17.62 -0.83
N ILE A 20 4.74 -16.96 -1.89
CA ILE A 20 5.40 -15.83 -2.52
C ILE A 20 4.78 -14.55 -1.97
N ASP A 21 5.60 -13.73 -1.31
CA ASP A 21 5.18 -12.44 -0.80
C ASP A 21 5.12 -11.37 -1.90
N CYS A 22 4.11 -10.52 -1.82
CA CYS A 22 3.91 -9.40 -2.73
C CYS A 22 3.89 -8.06 -1.97
N ALA A 23 4.43 -7.03 -2.59
CA ALA A 23 4.43 -5.66 -2.07
C ALA A 23 3.52 -4.76 -2.91
N ILE A 24 2.79 -3.85 -2.25
CA ILE A 24 2.13 -2.71 -2.89
C ILE A 24 3.14 -1.56 -2.91
N ASP A 25 3.50 -1.09 -4.12
CA ASP A 25 4.46 -0.01 -4.31
C ASP A 25 3.80 1.37 -4.41
N ASP A 26 4.59 2.43 -4.19
CA ASP A 26 4.22 3.85 -4.35
C ASP A 26 2.92 4.26 -3.63
N PHE A 27 2.64 3.68 -2.46
CA PHE A 27 1.41 4.00 -1.73
C PHE A 27 1.41 5.45 -1.23
N GLY A 28 0.37 6.19 -1.61
CA GLY A 28 0.13 7.58 -1.22
C GLY A 28 0.08 8.57 -2.40
N THR A 29 0.53 8.19 -3.59
CA THR A 29 0.60 9.10 -4.76
C THR A 29 -0.68 9.15 -5.60
N GLY A 30 -1.75 8.43 -5.22
CA GLY A 30 -2.98 8.29 -6.02
C GLY A 30 -4.30 8.17 -5.23
N TYR A 31 -5.41 8.51 -5.90
CA TYR A 31 -6.74 8.78 -5.32
C TYR A 31 -7.63 7.56 -5.00
N SER A 32 -7.15 6.33 -4.94
CA SER A 32 -8.06 5.17 -4.79
C SER A 32 -7.52 3.99 -3.97
N SER A 33 -6.40 4.17 -3.27
CA SER A 33 -5.63 3.05 -2.70
C SER A 33 -6.27 2.40 -1.48
N LEU A 34 -7.13 3.13 -0.75
CA LEU A 34 -7.72 2.66 0.51
C LEU A 34 -8.71 1.49 0.36
N ASN A 35 -9.61 1.57 -0.62
CA ASN A 35 -10.63 0.53 -0.81
C ASN A 35 -10.00 -0.76 -1.34
N TYR A 36 -8.90 -0.64 -2.09
CA TYR A 36 -8.15 -1.78 -2.60
C TYR A 36 -7.17 -2.36 -1.59
N LEU A 37 -6.59 -1.55 -0.71
CA LEU A 37 -5.67 -2.01 0.34
C LEU A 37 -6.29 -3.12 1.19
N LYS A 38 -7.59 -3.02 1.51
CA LYS A 38 -8.30 -4.05 2.28
C LYS A 38 -8.51 -5.38 1.54
N ARG A 39 -8.37 -5.36 0.22
CA ARG A 39 -8.77 -6.47 -0.67
C ARG A 39 -7.57 -7.18 -1.30
N ILE A 40 -6.45 -6.49 -1.45
CA ILE A 40 -5.22 -7.04 -2.02
C ILE A 40 -4.51 -7.84 -0.92
N PRO A 41 -4.28 -9.15 -1.10
CA PRO A 41 -3.61 -9.98 -0.09
C PRO A 41 -2.08 -9.81 -0.15
N ALA A 42 -1.60 -8.56 -0.10
CA ALA A 42 -0.18 -8.27 -0.04
C ALA A 42 0.41 -8.59 1.35
N SER A 43 1.73 -8.64 1.43
CA SER A 43 2.48 -8.85 2.68
C SER A 43 3.31 -7.62 3.05
N VAL A 44 3.47 -6.67 2.11
CA VAL A 44 4.26 -5.45 2.32
C VAL A 44 3.54 -4.25 1.71
N LEU A 45 3.54 -3.13 2.41
CA LEU A 45 3.11 -1.82 1.91
C LEU A 45 4.30 -0.88 1.89
N LYS A 46 4.69 -0.42 0.70
CA LYS A 46 5.78 0.55 0.54
C LYS A 46 5.17 1.95 0.50
N ILE A 47 5.60 2.79 1.45
CA ILE A 47 5.23 4.21 1.49
C ILE A 47 6.07 4.95 0.46
N ASP A 48 5.43 5.73 -0.39
CA ASP A 48 6.14 6.50 -1.40
C ASP A 48 7.14 7.48 -0.76
N ARG A 49 8.28 7.66 -1.43
CA ARG A 49 9.39 8.49 -0.94
C ARG A 49 8.96 9.94 -0.67
N SER A 50 8.00 10.48 -1.41
CA SER A 50 7.52 11.86 -1.23
C SER A 50 6.94 12.12 0.16
N PHE A 51 6.39 11.11 0.83
CA PHE A 51 5.82 11.26 2.18
C PHE A 51 6.86 11.17 3.30
N VAL A 52 7.95 10.42 3.08
CA VAL A 52 9.01 10.25 4.07
C VAL A 52 10.14 11.26 3.92
N THR A 53 10.26 11.91 2.76
CA THR A 53 11.26 12.94 2.51
C THR A 53 10.96 14.18 3.37
N ASN A 54 11.94 14.64 4.15
CA ASN A 54 11.80 15.79 5.07
C ASN A 54 10.63 15.65 6.06
N ILE A 55 10.33 14.41 6.50
CA ILE A 55 9.23 14.12 7.43
C ILE A 55 9.38 14.84 8.77
N ASP A 56 10.62 15.14 9.17
CA ASP A 56 10.98 15.93 10.36
C ASP A 56 10.69 17.43 10.20
N GLN A 57 10.51 17.91 8.97
CA GLN A 57 10.35 19.33 8.62
C GLN A 57 8.91 19.68 8.20
N SER A 58 8.07 18.67 7.97
CA SER A 58 6.69 18.82 7.50
C SER A 58 5.72 18.05 8.39
N SER A 59 4.96 18.78 9.21
CA SER A 59 3.91 18.19 10.06
C SER A 59 2.81 17.51 9.26
N GLU A 60 2.53 18.01 8.05
CA GLU A 60 1.59 17.40 7.11
C GLU A 60 2.12 16.05 6.61
N SER A 61 3.37 15.99 6.13
CA SER A 61 3.99 14.74 5.67
C SER A 61 4.09 13.71 6.80
N ALA A 62 4.38 14.15 8.03
CA ALA A 62 4.39 13.29 9.21
C ALA A 62 3.00 12.73 9.53
N ALA A 63 1.95 13.55 9.49
CA ALA A 63 0.58 13.12 9.74
C ALA A 63 0.10 12.11 8.69
N ILE A 64 0.36 12.37 7.40
CA ILE A 64 -0.01 11.47 6.31
C ILE A 64 0.75 10.15 6.42
N THR A 65 2.06 10.19 6.68
CA THR A 65 2.87 8.98 6.88
C THR A 65 2.36 8.15 8.06
N SER A 66 2.04 8.79 9.19
CA SER A 66 1.49 8.10 10.37
C SER A 66 0.15 7.43 10.07
N MET A 67 -0.71 8.08 9.29
CA MET A 67 -1.96 7.49 8.81
C MET A 67 -1.68 6.25 7.94
N ILE A 68 -0.74 6.34 6.99
CA ILE A 68 -0.38 5.22 6.11
C ILE A 68 0.17 4.02 6.92
N ILE A 69 1.05 4.28 7.89
CA ILE A 69 1.55 3.24 8.81
C ILE A 69 0.40 2.55 9.54
N SER A 70 -0.55 3.33 10.06
CA SER A 70 -1.71 2.79 10.79
C SER A 70 -2.59 1.90 9.91
N LEU A 71 -2.70 2.23 8.61
CA LEU A 71 -3.40 1.39 7.64
C LEU A 71 -2.63 0.11 7.34
N GLY A 72 -1.31 0.20 7.15
CA GLY A 72 -0.43 -0.96 6.96
C GLY A 72 -0.58 -1.98 8.08
N ILE A 73 -0.46 -1.54 9.34
CA ILE A 73 -0.61 -2.41 10.53
C ILE A 73 -1.97 -3.14 10.57
N ARG A 74 -3.02 -2.56 9.98
CA ARG A 74 -4.37 -3.12 10.04
C ARG A 74 -4.71 -4.06 8.88
N TYR A 75 -4.12 -3.87 7.71
CA TYR A 75 -4.56 -4.56 6.47
C TYR A 75 -3.50 -5.42 5.81
N ILE A 76 -2.24 -5.31 6.25
CA ILE A 76 -1.08 -6.03 5.69
C ILE A 76 -0.51 -6.92 6.78
#